data_AF-A0A3C1VJ27-F1
#
_entry.id   AF-A0A3C1VJ27-F1
#
_cell.length_a   1.000
_cell.length_b   1.000
_cell.length_c   1.000
_cell.angle_alpha   90.00
_cell.angle_beta   90.00
_cell.angle_gamma   90.00
#
_symmetry.space_group_name_H-M   'P 1'
#
loop_
_entity.id
_entity.type
_entity.pdbx_description
1 polymer ?
#
loop_
_entity_poly.entity_id
_entity_poly.type
_entity_poly.pdbx_seq_one_letter_code
_entity_poly.pdbx_strand_id
1 'polypeptide(L)'
;MVISTVPDINSNQLLLQETKRRGLSVPIYVTADTWQDTENLYSAGADYVVFPHYLSGEYMSTLLKQLNSNPAATAQERERHLKDLHHHYKSRHKA
;
A
#
# COMPACT_ATOMS: atom_id res chain seq x y z
N MET A 1 3.92 2.93 16.57
CA MET A 1 3.78 2.99 15.10
C MET A 1 2.30 3.10 14.78
N VAL A 2 1.92 3.99 13.86
CA VAL A 2 0.56 4.19 13.38
C VAL A 2 0.51 3.92 11.88
N ILE A 3 -0.46 3.14 11.43
CA ILE A 3 -0.69 2.88 10.00
C ILE A 3 -2.15 3.20 9.70
N SER A 4 -2.38 4.17 8.81
CA SER A 4 -3.70 4.52 8.30
C SER A 4 -3.83 4.07 6.85
N THR A 5 -4.77 3.16 6.62
CA THR A 5 -5.18 2.70 5.29
C THR A 5 -6.44 3.42 4.80
N VAL A 6 -6.78 4.56 5.40
CA VAL A 6 -7.92 5.39 4.99
C VAL A 6 -7.54 6.19 3.74
N PRO A 7 -8.33 6.17 2.65
CA PRO A 7 -8.01 6.90 1.43
C PRO A 7 -8.32 8.40 1.52
N ASP A 8 -9.26 8.80 2.40
CA ASP A 8 -9.62 10.21 2.59
C ASP A 8 -8.47 11.01 3.19
N ILE A 9 -8.03 12.04 2.47
CA ILE A 9 -6.90 12.90 2.87
C ILE A 9 -7.18 13.65 4.18
N ASN A 10 -8.41 14.15 4.37
CA ASN A 10 -8.74 14.97 5.54
C ASN A 10 -8.59 14.16 6.83
N SER A 11 -9.01 12.89 6.81
CA SER A 11 -8.84 11.94 7.91
C SER A 11 -7.37 11.71 8.24
N ASN A 12 -6.52 11.54 7.22
CA ASN A 12 -5.08 11.36 7.41
C ASN A 12 -4.40 12.63 7.92
N GLN A 13 -4.79 13.81 7.43
CA GLN A 13 -4.27 15.09 7.93
C GLN A 13 -4.66 15.32 9.40
N LEU A 14 -5.91 15.03 9.78
CA LEU A 14 -6.36 15.14 11.16
C LEU A 14 -5.57 14.18 12.07
N LEU A 15 -5.32 12.95 11.62
CA LEU A 15 -4.49 11.99 12.33
C LEU A 15 -3.07 12.55 12.57
N LEU A 16 -2.42 13.08 11.54
CA LEU A 16 -1.08 13.65 11.63
C LEU A 16 -1.04 14.85 12.59
N GLN A 17 -2.03 15.76 12.47
CA GLN A 17 -2.18 16.92 13.35
C GLN A 17 -2.36 16.50 14.82
N GLU A 18 -3.23 15.53 15.10
CA GLU A 18 -3.48 15.05 16.46
C GLU A 18 -2.26 14.36 17.06
N THR A 19 -1.54 13.59 16.25
CA THR A 19 -0.32 12.89 16.69
C THR A 19 0.77 13.90 17.07
N LYS A 20 0.95 14.94 16.24
CA LYS A 20 1.85 16.07 16.50
C LYS A 20 1.43 16.87 17.73
N ARG A 21 0.14 17.21 17.85
CA ARG A 21 -0.42 17.99 18.97
C ARG A 21 -0.19 17.30 20.32
N ARG A 22 -0.24 15.97 20.34
CA ARG A 22 0.00 15.16 21.54
C ARG A 22 1.48 14.90 21.82
N GLY A 23 2.39 15.39 20.96
CA GLY A 23 3.83 15.17 21.11
C GLY A 23 4.23 13.70 20.94
N LEU A 24 3.43 12.91 20.22
CA LEU A 24 3.72 11.49 20.01
C LEU A 24 4.84 11.34 18.98
N SER A 25 5.98 10.79 19.40
CA SER A 25 7.10 10.47 18.52
C SER A 25 7.02 8.99 18.14
N VAL A 26 6.19 8.68 17.15
CA VAL A 26 6.05 7.32 16.59
C VAL A 26 6.00 7.42 15.07
N PRO A 27 6.56 6.45 14.31
CA PRO A 27 6.42 6.44 12.87
C PRO A 27 4.96 6.36 12.43
N ILE A 28 4.57 7.19 11.46
CA ILE A 28 3.21 7.31 10.91
C ILE A 28 3.23 7.05 9.41
N TYR A 29 2.51 6.00 9.02
CA TYR A 29 2.30 5.59 7.63
C TYR A 29 0.85 5.92 7.26
N VAL A 30 0.63 6.64 6.16
CA VAL A 30 -0.72 7.01 5.69
C VAL A 30 -0.91 6.61 4.23
N THR A 31 -2.15 6.56 3.76
CA THR A 31 -2.46 6.23 2.36
C THR A 31 -2.97 7.47 1.62
N ALA A 32 -2.54 7.65 0.37
CA ALA A 32 -3.03 8.68 -0.53
C ALA A 32 -3.70 8.06 -1.76
N ASP A 33 -4.73 8.73 -2.29
CA ASP A 33 -5.38 8.31 -3.53
C ASP A 33 -4.85 9.06 -4.77
N THR A 34 -4.28 10.25 -4.58
CA THR A 34 -3.67 11.06 -5.65
C THR A 34 -2.21 11.40 -5.39
N TRP A 35 -1.51 11.80 -6.44
CA TRP A 35 -0.14 12.32 -6.34
C TRP A 35 -0.09 13.58 -5.47
N GLN A 36 -1.01 14.52 -5.67
CA GLN A 36 -1.09 15.77 -4.91
C GLN A 36 -1.32 15.49 -3.42
N ASP A 37 -2.18 14.51 -3.10
CA ASP A 37 -2.40 14.11 -1.71
C ASP A 37 -1.15 13.53 -1.08
N THR A 38 -0.34 12.82 -1.86
CA THR A 38 0.94 12.26 -1.41
C THR A 38 1.87 13.39 -0.96
N GLU A 39 2.05 14.43 -1.79
CA GLU A 39 2.87 15.61 -1.45
C GLU A 39 2.32 16.35 -0.21
N ASN A 40 1.00 16.50 -0.13
CA ASN A 40 0.33 17.16 0.99
C ASN A 40 0.54 16.40 2.31
N LEU A 41 0.45 15.06 2.29
CA LEU A 41 0.60 14.24 3.49
C LEU A 41 2.06 14.17 3.96
N TYR A 42 3.04 14.14 3.05
CA TYR A 42 4.45 14.30 3.42
C TYR A 42 4.70 15.67 4.05
N SER A 43 4.17 16.74 3.46
CA SER A 43 4.28 18.10 4.00
C SER A 43 3.61 18.25 5.37
N ALA A 44 2.56 17.45 5.64
CA ALA A 44 1.88 17.39 6.93
C ALA A 44 2.63 16.58 8.00
N GLY A 45 3.73 15.91 7.64
CA GLY A 45 4.61 15.19 8.56
C GLY A 45 4.41 13.68 8.63
N ALA A 46 3.83 13.05 7.59
CA ALA A 46 3.86 11.60 7.47
C ALA A 46 5.30 11.12 7.23
N ASP A 47 5.70 10.03 7.89
CA ASP A 47 7.02 9.40 7.67
C ASP A 47 7.05 8.61 6.35
N TYR A 48 5.89 8.09 5.94
CA TYR A 48 5.73 7.42 4.65
C TYR A 48 4.28 7.52 4.17
N VAL A 49 4.11 7.76 2.87
CA VAL A 49 2.80 7.75 2.23
C VAL A 49 2.72 6.59 1.25
N VAL A 50 1.83 5.65 1.55
CA VAL A 50 1.44 4.57 0.66
C VAL A 50 0.61 5.18 -0.47
N PHE A 51 1.12 5.09 -1.71
CA PHE A 51 0.38 5.48 -2.90
C PHE A 51 0.07 4.23 -3.74
N PRO A 52 -1.11 3.60 -3.55
CA PRO A 52 -1.38 2.26 -4.07
C PRO A 52 -1.27 2.14 -5.59
N HIS A 53 -1.72 3.15 -6.33
CA HIS A 53 -1.69 3.15 -7.80
C HIS A 53 -0.24 3.12 -8.33
N TYR A 54 0.65 3.91 -7.72
CA TYR A 54 2.07 3.92 -8.05
C TYR A 54 2.75 2.59 -7.71
N LEU A 55 2.55 2.10 -6.48
CA LEU A 55 3.13 0.83 -6.02
C LEU A 55 2.65 -0.35 -6.86
N SER A 56 1.38 -0.35 -7.26
CA SER A 56 0.82 -1.38 -8.15
C SER A 56 1.46 -1.31 -9.54
N GLY A 57 1.67 -0.11 -10.08
CA GLY A 57 2.37 0.10 -11.35
C GLY A 57 3.82 -0.41 -11.32
N GLU A 58 4.58 -0.07 -10.29
CA GLU A 58 5.96 -0.52 -10.10
C GLU A 58 6.06 -2.05 -9.96
N TYR A 59 5.14 -2.64 -9.18
CA TYR A 59 5.04 -4.09 -9.03
C TYR A 59 4.71 -4.77 -10.36
N MET A 60 3.71 -4.25 -11.11
CA MET A 60 3.35 -4.77 -12.43
C MET A 60 4.47 -4.64 -13.45
N SER A 61 5.19 -3.52 -13.47
CA SER A 61 6.36 -3.33 -14.35
C SER A 61 7.44 -4.38 -14.10
N THR A 62 7.73 -4.66 -12.82
CA THR A 62 8.68 -5.69 -12.43
C THR A 62 8.19 -7.08 -12.80
N LEU A 63 6.91 -7.37 -12.55
CA LEU A 63 6.30 -8.65 -12.87
C LEU A 63 6.33 -8.91 -14.39
N LEU A 64 5.93 -7.95 -15.21
CA LEU A 64 5.90 -8.09 -16.67
C LEU A 64 7.30 -8.37 -17.25
N LYS A 65 8.36 -7.75 -16.71
CA LYS A 65 9.74 -8.07 -17.09
C LYS A 65 10.09 -9.54 -16.84
N GLN A 66 9.60 -10.10 -15.74
CA GLN A 66 9.80 -11.53 -15.42
C GLN A 66 8.96 -12.42 -16.34
N LEU A 67 7.69 -12.05 -16.59
CA LEU A 67 6.79 -12.85 -17.42
C LEU A 67 7.24 -12.91 -18.89
N ASN A 68 7.80 -11.82 -19.43
CA ASN A 68 8.27 -11.76 -20.81
C ASN A 68 9.49 -12.65 -21.09
N SER A 69 10.10 -13.26 -20.07
CA SER A 69 11.32 -14.07 -20.23
C SER A 69 11.08 -15.51 -20.72
N ASN A 70 9.87 -16.05 -20.60
CA ASN A 70 9.52 -17.41 -21.05
C ASN A 70 8.01 -17.57 -21.28
N PRO A 71 7.56 -18.20 -22.38
CA PRO A 71 6.13 -18.49 -22.64
C PRO A 71 5.36 -19.16 -21.49
N ALA A 72 6.03 -19.99 -20.67
CA ALA A 72 5.38 -20.67 -19.54
C ALA A 72 5.27 -19.80 -18.27
N ALA A 73 5.98 -18.67 -18.18
CA ALA A 73 6.08 -17.87 -16.97
C ALA A 73 4.71 -17.31 -16.52
N THR A 74 3.88 -16.87 -17.46
CA THR A 74 2.53 -16.36 -17.14
C THR A 74 1.64 -17.42 -16.51
N ALA A 75 1.69 -18.66 -17.01
CA ALA A 75 0.92 -19.77 -16.45
C ALA A 75 1.40 -20.13 -15.04
N GLN A 76 2.72 -20.19 -14.84
CA GLN A 76 3.33 -20.46 -13.53
C GLN A 76 2.99 -19.37 -12.52
N GLU A 77 3.07 -18.11 -12.92
CA GLU A 77 2.73 -16.98 -12.06
C GLU A 77 1.27 -17.00 -11.64
N ARG A 78 0.36 -17.30 -12.58
CA ARG A 78 -1.06 -17.46 -12.28
C ARG A 78 -1.30 -18.54 -11.23
N GLU A 79 -0.65 -19.70 -11.37
CA GLU A 79 -0.78 -20.80 -10.40
C GLU A 79 -0.24 -20.40 -9.02
N ARG A 80 0.91 -19.73 -8.97
CA ARG A 80 1.51 -19.20 -7.73
C ARG A 80 0.55 -18.22 -7.06
N HIS A 81 0.10 -17.20 -7.79
CA HIS A 81 -0.78 -16.16 -7.28
C HIS A 81 -2.10 -16.74 -6.73
N LEU A 82 -2.71 -17.70 -7.41
CA LEU A 82 -3.92 -18.37 -6.92
C LEU A 82 -3.69 -19.18 -5.63
N LYS A 83 -2.53 -19.81 -5.47
CA LYS A 83 -2.16 -20.50 -4.23
C LYS A 83 -2.02 -19.52 -3.07
N ASP A 84 -1.34 -18.40 -3.31
CA ASP A 84 -1.12 -17.36 -2.30
C ASP A 84 -2.45 -16.75 -1.84
N LEU A 85 -3.32 -16.37 -2.78
CA LEU A 85 -4.65 -15.84 -2.48
C LEU A 85 -5.50 -16.84 -1.68
N HIS A 86 -5.48 -18.12 -2.05
CA HIS A 86 -6.19 -19.14 -1.29
C HIS A 86 -5.64 -19.29 0.13
N HIS A 87 -4.32 -19.29 0.30
CA HIS A 87 -3.71 -19.38 1.63
C HIS A 87 -4.14 -18.21 2.53
N HIS A 88 -4.12 -16.99 2.00
CA HIS A 88 -4.41 -15.77 2.76
C HIS A 88 -5.90 -15.52 3.02
N TYR A 89 -6.78 -15.81 2.06
CA TYR A 89 -8.19 -15.41 2.15
C TYR A 89 -9.14 -16.57 2.50
N LYS A 90 -8.79 -17.83 2.18
CA LYS A 90 -9.65 -18.98 2.50
C LYS A 90 -9.55 -19.40 3.98
N SER A 91 -8.42 -19.09 4.63
CA SER A 91 -8.21 -19.32 6.07
C SER A 91 -9.01 -18.36 6.96
N ARG A 92 -9.26 -17.11 6.52
CA ARG A 92 -10.08 -16.13 7.25
C ARG A 92 -11.58 -16.43 7.28
N HIS A 93 -12.09 -17.28 6.41
CA HIS A 93 -13.53 -17.63 6.34
C HIS A 93 -13.90 -18.85 7.21
N LYS A 94 -12.98 -19.33 8.07
CA LYS A 94 -13.22 -20.44 9.01
C LYS A 94 -13.20 -20.04 10.49
N ALA A 95 -13.12 -18.74 10.80
CA ALA A 95 -13.11 -18.20 12.16
C ALA A 95 -14.36 -17.34 12.39
#